data_AF-M6G792-F1
#
_entry.id   AF-M6G792-F1
#
_cell.length_a   1.000
_cell.length_b   1.000
_cell.length_c   1.000
_cell.angle_alpha   90.00
_cell.angle_beta   90.00
_cell.angle_gamma   90.00
#
_symmetry.space_group_name_H-M   'P 1'
#
loop_
_entity.id
_entity.type
_entity.pdbx_description
1 polymer ?
#
loop_
_entity_poly.entity_id
_entity_poly.type
_entity_poly.pdbx_seq_one_letter_code
_entity_poly.pdbx_strand_id
1 'polypeptide(L)'
;MPASLVVGTQWGDEGKAKVIDFLSKDTDIIVRYQGGANAGHTVVVHGKKYVFHLVPSGVIYDQTICVIGNGVVLDPLFFIEECDRLQKEGFPVFDKLLLSDACHLLFPYHSQIDSARETTLSQEHKIGTTKKGIGICYADKMMRTGLRVGDLLDTSYQTRLKHLVDEKNRELDKLYGMPPVSYNDINEGLKFFFLKLKRILSILHII
;
A
#
# COMPACT_ATOMS: atom_id res chain seq x y z
N MET A 1 -17.94 21.73 5.53
CA MET A 1 -17.23 21.22 4.34
C MET A 1 -18.00 20.02 3.81
N PRO A 2 -18.31 19.96 2.51
CA PRO A 2 -18.92 18.79 1.90
C PRO A 2 -17.92 17.63 1.87
N ALA A 3 -18.41 16.40 2.03
CA ALA A 3 -17.63 15.18 1.88
C ALA A 3 -18.42 14.19 1.03
N SER A 4 -17.78 13.67 -0.01
CA SER A 4 -18.37 12.68 -0.92
C SER A 4 -17.65 11.35 -0.75
N LEU A 5 -18.39 10.24 -0.81
CA LEU A 5 -17.86 8.89 -0.72
C LEU A 5 -18.17 8.11 -2.00
N VAL A 6 -17.15 7.55 -2.63
CA VAL A 6 -17.30 6.64 -3.76
C VAL A 6 -17.01 5.22 -3.28
N VAL A 7 -18.03 4.36 -3.29
CA VAL A 7 -17.94 2.93 -2.94
C VAL A 7 -18.40 2.06 -4.08
N GLY A 8 -17.90 0.82 -4.10
CA GLY A 8 -18.38 -0.23 -5.01
C GLY A 8 -19.51 -0.96 -4.31
N THR A 9 -20.59 -1.22 -5.03
CA THR A 9 -21.77 -1.91 -4.49
C THR A 9 -21.82 -3.38 -4.90
N GLN A 10 -20.77 -3.87 -5.58
CA GLN A 10 -20.64 -5.25 -6.08
C GLN A 10 -19.31 -5.84 -5.61
N TRP A 11 -18.63 -6.63 -6.46
CA TRP A 11 -17.40 -7.36 -6.13
C TRP A 11 -16.17 -6.80 -6.86
N GLY A 12 -16.06 -5.47 -6.97
CA GLY A 12 -14.94 -4.83 -7.68
C GLY A 12 -15.26 -4.52 -9.14
N ASP A 13 -14.34 -3.81 -9.80
CA ASP A 13 -14.40 -3.40 -11.21
C ASP A 13 -15.68 -2.67 -11.68
N GLU A 14 -16.39 -2.01 -10.76
CA GLU A 14 -17.64 -1.27 -11.06
C GLU A 14 -17.38 0.10 -11.75
N GLY A 15 -16.14 0.38 -12.15
CA GLY A 15 -15.78 1.66 -12.75
C GLY A 15 -15.71 2.83 -11.77
N LYS A 16 -15.59 2.57 -10.45
CA LYS A 16 -15.41 3.60 -9.39
C LYS A 16 -14.38 4.65 -9.77
N ALA A 17 -13.28 4.17 -10.35
CA ALA A 17 -12.16 4.94 -10.87
C ALA A 17 -12.59 6.08 -11.81
N LYS A 18 -13.52 5.82 -12.73
CA LYS A 18 -14.04 6.83 -13.66
C LYS A 18 -14.89 7.88 -12.94
N VAL A 19 -15.64 7.48 -11.91
CA VAL A 19 -16.41 8.40 -11.07
C VAL A 19 -15.48 9.27 -10.23
N ILE A 20 -14.43 8.67 -9.64
CA ILE A 20 -13.40 9.39 -8.89
C ILE A 20 -12.74 10.43 -9.80
N ASP A 21 -12.29 10.05 -10.99
CA ASP A 21 -11.68 10.97 -11.97
C ASP A 21 -12.61 12.15 -12.33
N PHE A 22 -13.90 11.86 -12.57
CA PHE A 22 -14.89 12.91 -12.84
C PHE A 22 -15.05 13.90 -11.68
N LEU A 23 -15.15 13.41 -10.44
CA LEU A 23 -15.32 14.23 -9.23
C LEU A 23 -14.03 14.96 -8.82
N SER A 24 -12.86 14.40 -9.17
CA SER A 24 -11.56 14.90 -8.74
C SER A 24 -11.27 16.32 -9.22
N LYS A 25 -11.83 16.72 -10.37
CA LYS A 25 -11.62 18.05 -10.98
C LYS A 25 -11.98 19.20 -10.03
N ASP A 26 -13.04 19.04 -9.24
CA ASP A 26 -13.57 20.06 -8.35
C ASP A 26 -13.35 19.70 -6.87
N THR A 27 -12.38 18.81 -6.58
CA THR A 27 -12.11 18.30 -5.23
C THR A 27 -10.74 18.73 -4.73
N ASP A 28 -10.70 19.39 -3.57
CA ASP A 28 -9.46 19.84 -2.93
C ASP A 28 -8.64 18.68 -2.35
N ILE A 29 -9.30 17.64 -1.82
CA ILE A 29 -8.65 16.52 -1.12
C ILE A 29 -9.25 15.19 -1.54
N ILE A 30 -8.41 14.25 -1.98
CA ILE A 30 -8.80 12.88 -2.30
C ILE A 30 -8.11 11.92 -1.36
N VAL A 31 -8.92 11.09 -0.70
CA VAL A 31 -8.44 10.16 0.33
C VAL A 31 -8.67 8.71 -0.11
N ARG A 32 -7.60 7.92 -0.11
CA ARG A 32 -7.71 6.46 -0.12
C ARG A 32 -7.74 5.98 1.33
N TYR A 33 -8.82 5.29 1.71
CA TYR A 33 -9.06 4.93 3.11
C TYR A 33 -8.81 3.44 3.43
N GLN A 34 -8.70 2.55 2.45
CA GLN A 34 -8.51 1.11 2.66
C GLN A 34 -7.82 0.42 1.48
N GLY A 35 -7.50 -0.87 1.68
CA GLY A 35 -6.93 -1.74 0.67
C GLY A 35 -5.43 -1.56 0.58
N GLY A 36 -4.85 -1.90 -0.57
CA GLY A 36 -3.45 -1.70 -0.87
C GLY A 36 -3.21 -1.70 -2.38
N ALA A 37 -2.08 -2.25 -2.80
CA ALA A 37 -1.73 -2.36 -4.22
C ALA A 37 -2.58 -3.38 -5.00
N ASN A 38 -3.59 -4.00 -4.37
CA ASN A 38 -4.56 -4.89 -5.03
C ASN A 38 -5.57 -4.15 -5.90
N ALA A 39 -5.76 -2.85 -5.70
CA ALA A 39 -6.54 -2.02 -6.59
C ALA A 39 -5.67 -1.51 -7.74
N GLY A 40 -6.24 -1.43 -8.94
CA GLY A 40 -5.64 -0.78 -10.11
C GLY A 40 -6.65 0.16 -10.77
N HIS A 41 -6.21 1.35 -11.17
CA HIS A 41 -7.03 2.34 -11.86
C HIS A 41 -6.24 2.94 -13.01
N THR A 42 -6.78 2.85 -14.22
CA THR A 42 -6.23 3.55 -15.37
C THR A 42 -6.96 4.86 -15.62
N VAL A 43 -6.22 5.97 -15.69
CA VAL A 43 -6.70 7.28 -16.17
C VAL A 43 -6.13 7.54 -17.56
N VAL A 44 -6.89 8.22 -18.42
CA VAL A 44 -6.41 8.68 -19.72
C VAL A 44 -6.37 10.21 -19.74
N VAL A 45 -5.17 10.79 -19.82
CA VAL A 45 -4.96 12.23 -19.92
C VAL A 45 -4.32 12.53 -21.27
N HIS A 46 -4.97 13.36 -22.10
CA HIS A 46 -4.52 13.71 -23.46
C HIS A 46 -4.12 12.50 -24.32
N GLY A 47 -4.87 11.40 -24.24
CA GLY A 47 -4.61 10.17 -25.00
C GLY A 47 -3.53 9.25 -24.42
N LYS A 48 -2.83 9.66 -23.35
CA LYS A 48 -1.86 8.82 -22.64
C LYS A 48 -2.50 8.12 -21.44
N LYS A 49 -2.23 6.82 -21.30
CA LYS A 49 -2.71 5.99 -20.19
C LYS A 49 -1.76 6.07 -19.01
N TYR A 50 -2.32 6.25 -17.82
CA TYR A 50 -1.63 6.28 -16.54
C TYR A 50 -2.27 5.27 -15.61
N VAL A 51 -1.48 4.37 -15.03
CA VAL A 51 -1.98 3.32 -14.13
C VAL A 51 -1.63 3.69 -12.70
N PHE A 52 -2.62 3.66 -11.81
CA PHE A 52 -2.51 3.96 -10.39
C PHE A 52 -2.88 2.73 -9.56
N HIS A 53 -2.21 2.54 -8.44
CA HIS A 53 -2.38 1.41 -7.54
C HIS A 53 -2.51 1.84 -6.09
N LEU A 54 -1.53 2.54 -5.49
CA LEU A 54 -1.60 3.09 -4.14
C LEU A 54 -1.84 4.61 -4.17
N VAL A 55 -1.11 5.32 -5.02
CA VAL A 55 -1.25 6.78 -5.18
C VAL A 55 -2.66 7.10 -5.71
N PRO A 56 -3.43 7.96 -5.03
CA PRO A 56 -4.72 8.41 -5.56
C PRO A 56 -4.55 9.13 -6.91
N SER A 57 -5.47 8.89 -7.86
CA SER A 57 -5.41 9.50 -9.19
C SER A 57 -5.57 11.02 -9.18
N GLY A 58 -6.05 11.60 -8.06
CA GLY A 58 -6.11 13.05 -7.86
C GLY A 58 -4.80 13.80 -8.09
N VAL A 59 -3.65 13.11 -8.00
CA VAL A 59 -2.33 13.71 -8.14
C VAL A 59 -2.10 14.38 -9.50
N ILE A 60 -2.93 14.03 -10.50
CA ILE A 60 -2.91 14.64 -11.84
C ILE A 60 -3.49 16.06 -11.87
N TYR A 61 -4.26 16.47 -10.86
CA TYR A 61 -4.88 17.79 -10.78
C TYR A 61 -4.06 18.73 -9.90
N ASP A 62 -3.96 19.99 -10.31
CA ASP A 62 -3.04 20.96 -9.68
C ASP A 62 -3.42 21.35 -8.26
N GLN A 63 -4.70 21.50 -8.01
CA GLN A 63 -5.30 21.91 -6.75
C GLN A 63 -5.55 20.77 -5.76
N THR A 64 -5.39 19.51 -6.18
CA THR A 64 -5.85 18.35 -5.39
C THR A 64 -4.73 17.75 -4.56
N ILE A 65 -4.91 17.74 -3.24
CA ILE A 65 -4.07 17.00 -2.30
C ILE A 65 -4.53 15.55 -2.23
N CYS A 66 -3.58 14.62 -2.29
CA CYS A 66 -3.83 13.19 -2.20
C CYS A 66 -3.45 12.68 -0.81
N VAL A 67 -4.31 11.87 -0.20
CA VAL A 67 -4.07 11.30 1.12
C VAL A 67 -4.17 9.77 1.05
N ILE A 68 -3.18 9.09 1.60
CA ILE A 68 -3.23 7.65 1.91
C ILE A 68 -3.48 7.53 3.42
N GLY A 69 -4.70 7.11 3.76
CA GLY A 69 -5.17 7.00 5.13
C GLY A 69 -4.72 5.71 5.84
N ASN A 70 -4.81 5.72 7.16
CA ASN A 70 -4.37 4.65 8.08
C ASN A 70 -5.01 3.27 7.86
N GLY A 71 -6.13 3.20 7.13
CA GLY A 71 -6.76 1.94 6.77
C GLY A 71 -6.06 1.19 5.64
N VAL A 72 -5.11 1.81 4.94
CA VAL A 72 -4.34 1.21 3.84
C VAL A 72 -3.21 0.32 4.38
N VAL A 73 -2.98 -0.81 3.69
CA VAL A 73 -1.74 -1.59 3.80
C VAL A 73 -0.81 -1.22 2.64
N LEU A 74 0.41 -0.85 2.96
CA LEU A 74 1.34 -0.21 2.04
C LEU A 74 2.59 -1.05 1.86
N ASP A 75 2.83 -1.50 0.63
CA ASP A 75 4.13 -2.04 0.23
C ASP A 75 5.09 -0.86 0.00
N PRO A 76 6.17 -0.73 0.80
CA PRO A 76 7.03 0.45 0.77
C PRO A 76 7.83 0.57 -0.53
N LEU A 77 8.28 -0.54 -1.11
CA LEU A 77 9.09 -0.52 -2.32
C LEU A 77 8.22 -0.23 -3.54
N PHE A 78 7.10 -0.96 -3.66
CA PHE A 78 6.15 -0.73 -4.72
C PHE A 78 5.59 0.70 -4.72
N PHE A 79 5.33 1.26 -3.53
CA PHE A 79 4.90 2.65 -3.40
C PHE A 79 5.93 3.64 -3.95
N ILE A 80 7.22 3.47 -3.63
CA ILE A 80 8.27 4.37 -4.15
C ILE A 80 8.44 4.20 -5.66
N GLU A 81 8.39 2.97 -6.17
CA GLU A 81 8.41 2.71 -7.61
C GLU A 81 7.26 3.42 -8.33
N GLU A 82 6.06 3.37 -7.76
CA GLU A 82 4.89 4.07 -8.30
C GLU A 82 5.09 5.60 -8.28
N CYS A 83 5.52 6.17 -7.15
CA CYS A 83 5.80 7.59 -7.02
C CYS A 83 6.88 8.07 -8.01
N ASP A 84 8.00 7.35 -8.10
CA ASP A 84 9.11 7.69 -9.00
C ASP A 84 8.68 7.60 -10.47
N ARG A 85 7.84 6.62 -10.84
CA ARG A 85 7.28 6.50 -12.20
C ARG A 85 6.37 7.68 -12.53
N LEU A 86 5.42 8.00 -11.66
CA LEU A 86 4.50 9.13 -11.84
C LEU A 86 5.24 10.48 -11.88
N GLN A 87 6.32 10.62 -11.12
CA GLN A 87 7.14 11.83 -11.17
C GLN A 87 7.90 11.96 -12.49
N LYS A 88 8.46 10.86 -13.03
CA LYS A 88 9.06 10.85 -14.39
C LYS A 88 8.05 11.18 -15.48
N GLU A 89 6.78 10.90 -15.23
CA GLU A 89 5.65 11.22 -16.10
C GLU A 89 5.18 12.69 -15.99
N GLY A 90 5.77 13.47 -15.08
CA GLY A 90 5.54 14.91 -14.93
C GLY A 90 4.63 15.31 -13.76
N PHE A 91 4.17 14.36 -12.94
CA PHE A 91 3.28 14.68 -11.83
C PHE A 91 4.06 15.03 -10.55
N PRO A 92 3.69 16.10 -9.82
CA PRO A 92 4.37 16.51 -8.58
C PRO A 92 3.93 15.66 -7.38
N VAL A 93 4.16 14.35 -7.44
CA VAL A 93 3.63 13.38 -6.46
C VAL A 93 4.06 13.72 -5.04
N PHE A 94 5.35 13.97 -4.84
CA PHE A 94 5.91 14.21 -3.50
C PHE A 94 5.48 15.56 -2.89
N ASP A 95 4.95 16.48 -3.69
CA ASP A 95 4.49 17.79 -3.22
C ASP A 95 3.01 17.77 -2.80
N LYS A 96 2.23 16.82 -3.33
CA LYS A 96 0.77 16.73 -3.13
C LYS A 96 0.32 15.50 -2.35
N LEU A 97 1.23 14.57 -2.07
CA LEU A 97 0.89 13.31 -1.43
C LEU A 97 1.17 13.36 0.07
N LEU A 98 0.16 12.96 0.82
CA LEU A 98 0.15 12.87 2.25
C LEU A 98 -0.01 11.40 2.65
N LEU A 99 0.88 10.90 3.51
CA LEU A 99 0.87 9.52 3.98
C LEU A 99 0.66 9.48 5.49
N SER A 100 -0.38 8.74 5.92
CA SER A 100 -0.60 8.47 7.34
C SER A 100 0.50 7.56 7.90
N ASP A 101 1.06 7.96 9.03
CA ASP A 101 2.03 7.17 9.80
C ASP A 101 1.43 5.86 10.35
N ALA A 102 0.11 5.78 10.51
CA ALA A 102 -0.60 4.60 10.99
C ALA A 102 -0.87 3.53 9.90
N CYS A 103 -0.49 3.79 8.64
CA CYS A 103 -0.54 2.78 7.58
C CYS A 103 0.34 1.58 7.95
N HIS A 104 -0.19 0.38 7.78
CA HIS A 104 0.58 -0.85 8.04
C HIS A 104 1.47 -1.18 6.84
N LEU A 105 2.68 -1.65 7.13
CA LEU A 105 3.68 -2.00 6.15
C LEU A 105 3.49 -3.45 5.68
N LEU A 106 3.46 -3.62 4.37
CA LEU A 106 3.38 -4.90 3.70
C LEU A 106 4.78 -5.37 3.31
N PHE A 107 5.14 -6.59 3.69
CA PHE A 107 6.45 -7.19 3.45
C PHE A 107 6.38 -8.41 2.53
N PRO A 108 7.50 -8.85 1.93
CA PRO A 108 7.55 -10.00 1.04
C PRO A 108 6.97 -11.29 1.65
N TYR A 109 7.16 -11.51 2.95
CA TYR A 109 6.61 -12.69 3.63
C TYR A 109 5.07 -12.70 3.61
N HIS A 110 4.39 -11.55 3.60
CA HIS A 110 2.93 -11.51 3.50
C HIS A 110 2.45 -12.10 2.16
N SER A 111 3.09 -11.69 1.05
CA SER A 111 2.74 -12.18 -0.29
C SER A 111 3.10 -13.64 -0.48
N GLN A 112 4.22 -14.10 0.09
CA GLN A 112 4.60 -15.50 0.08
C GLN A 112 3.60 -16.37 0.86
N ILE A 113 3.23 -15.97 2.09
CA ILE A 113 2.25 -16.69 2.91
C ILE A 113 0.87 -16.71 2.22
N ASP A 114 0.42 -15.59 1.66
CA ASP A 114 -0.84 -15.50 0.90
C ASP A 114 -0.86 -16.48 -0.28
N SER A 115 0.22 -16.48 -1.07
CA SER A 115 0.39 -17.41 -2.19
C SER A 115 0.45 -18.87 -1.75
N ALA A 116 1.15 -19.17 -0.65
CA ALA A 116 1.28 -20.51 -0.09
C ALA A 116 -0.07 -21.07 0.37
N ARG A 117 -0.85 -20.26 1.10
CA ARG A 117 -2.19 -20.64 1.57
C ARG A 117 -3.11 -20.94 0.40
N GLU A 118 -3.16 -20.08 -0.61
CA GLU A 118 -3.97 -20.32 -1.82
C GLU A 118 -3.54 -21.55 -2.61
N THR A 119 -2.27 -21.96 -2.51
CA THR A 119 -1.74 -23.11 -3.28
C THR A 119 -1.94 -24.43 -2.55
N THR A 120 -1.94 -24.41 -1.21
CA THR A 120 -2.13 -25.59 -0.35
C THR A 120 -3.60 -25.96 -0.16
N LEU A 121 -4.53 -25.02 -0.33
CA LEU A 121 -5.97 -25.27 -0.27
C LEU A 121 -6.47 -26.03 -1.50
N SER A 122 -7.46 -26.92 -1.29
CA SER A 122 -8.22 -27.52 -2.39
C SER A 122 -8.97 -26.43 -3.18
N GLN A 123 -9.26 -26.68 -4.46
CA GLN A 123 -9.88 -25.68 -5.35
C GLN A 123 -11.17 -25.08 -4.79
N GLU A 124 -11.99 -25.88 -4.10
CA GLU A 124 -13.25 -25.45 -3.47
C GLU A 124 -13.06 -24.50 -2.28
N HIS A 125 -11.86 -24.47 -1.68
CA HIS A 125 -11.55 -23.66 -0.51
C HIS A 125 -10.67 -22.45 -0.83
N LYS A 126 -10.23 -22.29 -2.08
CA LYS A 126 -9.48 -21.10 -2.49
C LYS A 126 -10.39 -19.88 -2.51
N ILE A 127 -9.82 -18.74 -2.12
CA ILE A 127 -10.53 -17.45 -2.17
C ILE A 127 -10.35 -16.80 -3.54
N GLY A 128 -9.23 -17.05 -4.23
CA GLY A 128 -8.84 -16.32 -5.43
C GLY A 128 -8.20 -14.98 -5.09
N THR A 129 -7.27 -14.96 -4.13
CA THR A 129 -6.63 -13.71 -3.70
C THR A 129 -5.77 -13.10 -4.81
N THR A 130 -5.45 -11.81 -4.69
CA THR A 130 -4.49 -11.16 -5.60
C THR A 130 -3.05 -11.58 -5.35
N LYS A 131 -2.80 -12.43 -4.34
CA LYS A 131 -1.47 -12.90 -3.92
C LYS A 131 -0.49 -11.80 -3.56
N LYS A 132 -1.01 -10.61 -3.26
CA LYS A 132 -0.23 -9.43 -2.86
C LYS A 132 -0.07 -9.32 -1.35
N GLY A 133 -0.51 -10.30 -0.56
CA GLY A 133 -0.31 -10.29 0.89
C GLY A 133 -1.26 -9.38 1.67
N ILE A 134 -2.30 -8.83 1.03
CA ILE A 134 -3.22 -7.85 1.64
C ILE A 134 -3.90 -8.43 2.88
N GLY A 135 -4.47 -9.64 2.77
CA GLY A 135 -5.15 -10.30 3.87
C GLY A 135 -4.21 -10.64 5.03
N ILE A 136 -2.99 -11.10 4.73
CA ILE A 136 -1.99 -11.44 5.76
C ILE A 136 -1.50 -10.19 6.48
N CYS A 137 -1.26 -9.08 5.76
CA CYS A 137 -0.90 -7.81 6.38
C CYS A 137 -2.02 -7.27 7.27
N TYR A 138 -3.29 -7.37 6.84
CA TYR A 138 -4.42 -7.04 7.71
C TYR A 138 -4.54 -7.97 8.92
N ALA A 139 -4.21 -9.26 8.80
CA ALA A 139 -4.17 -10.16 9.94
C ALA A 139 -3.14 -9.70 10.97
N ASP A 140 -1.92 -9.35 10.55
CA ASP A 140 -0.89 -8.80 11.44
C ASP A 140 -1.32 -7.47 12.09
N LYS A 141 -2.07 -6.62 11.36
CA LYS A 141 -2.72 -5.42 11.93
C LYS A 141 -3.68 -5.78 13.05
N MET A 142 -4.58 -6.74 12.83
CA MET A 142 -5.60 -7.15 13.82
C MET A 142 -4.98 -7.89 15.00
N MET A 143 -3.90 -8.63 14.77
CA MET A 143 -3.11 -9.28 15.83
C MET A 143 -2.25 -8.30 16.63
N ARG A 144 -2.11 -7.04 16.17
CA ARG A 144 -1.27 -5.99 16.77
C ARG A 144 0.23 -6.30 16.73
N THR A 145 0.64 -7.09 15.75
CA THR A 145 2.05 -7.50 15.55
C THR A 145 2.73 -6.70 14.44
N GLY A 146 1.97 -6.26 13.43
CA GLY A 146 2.50 -5.58 12.25
C GLY A 146 3.25 -4.27 12.55
N LEU A 147 4.12 -3.88 11.62
CA LEU A 147 4.81 -2.59 11.64
C LEU A 147 4.01 -1.53 10.89
N ARG A 148 4.08 -0.29 11.36
CA ARG A 148 3.48 0.88 10.72
C ARG A 148 4.54 1.83 10.19
N VAL A 149 4.15 2.73 9.28
CA VAL A 149 5.04 3.77 8.73
C VAL A 149 5.67 4.61 9.84
N GLY A 150 4.89 5.00 10.85
CA GLY A 150 5.35 5.80 12.00
C GLY A 150 6.35 5.07 12.89
N ASP A 151 6.32 3.73 12.92
CA ASP A 151 7.31 2.96 13.68
C ASP A 151 8.73 3.17 13.10
N LEU A 152 8.85 3.58 11.83
CA LEU A 152 10.15 3.87 11.19
C LEU A 152 10.82 5.16 11.70
N LEU A 153 10.10 5.98 12.47
CA LEU A 153 10.65 7.19 13.09
C LEU A 153 11.68 6.88 14.19
N ASP A 154 11.62 5.66 14.75
CA ASP A 154 12.51 5.19 15.82
C ASP A 154 13.25 3.92 15.37
N THR A 155 14.57 3.85 15.54
CA THR A 155 15.38 2.71 15.09
C THR A 155 15.05 1.38 15.78
N SER A 156 14.31 1.41 16.90
CA SER A 156 13.82 0.21 17.61
C SER A 156 12.90 -0.68 16.76
N TYR A 157 12.33 -0.18 15.66
CA TYR A 157 11.57 -1.04 14.73
C TYR A 157 12.43 -2.20 14.20
N GLN A 158 13.75 -2.05 14.12
CA GLN A 158 14.66 -3.06 13.56
C GLN A 158 14.63 -4.35 14.39
N THR A 159 14.60 -4.24 15.72
CA THR A 159 14.48 -5.39 16.62
C THR A 159 13.13 -6.06 16.44
N ARG A 160 12.03 -5.28 16.38
CA ARG A 160 10.68 -5.80 16.13
C ARG A 160 10.61 -6.51 14.76
N LEU A 161 11.17 -5.90 13.72
CA LEU A 161 11.23 -6.44 12.37
C LEU A 161 11.98 -7.78 12.36
N LYS A 162 13.13 -7.87 13.04
CA LYS A 162 13.90 -9.12 13.11
C LYS A 162 13.07 -10.25 13.71
N HIS A 163 12.38 -9.99 14.82
CA HIS A 163 11.50 -10.98 15.45
C HIS A 163 10.35 -11.41 14.53
N LEU A 164 9.68 -10.46 13.86
CA LEU A 164 8.61 -10.76 12.90
C LEU A 164 9.12 -11.62 11.73
N VAL A 165 10.27 -11.25 11.14
CA VAL A 165 10.86 -12.01 10.03
C VAL A 165 11.23 -13.43 10.48
N ASP A 166 11.81 -13.60 11.67
CA ASP A 166 12.15 -14.93 12.19
C ASP A 166 10.93 -15.79 12.48
N GLU A 167 9.84 -15.19 12.97
CA GLU A 167 8.55 -15.87 13.16
C GLU A 167 7.94 -16.30 11.84
N LYS A 168 7.81 -15.38 10.88
CA LYS A 168 7.22 -15.67 9.57
C LYS A 168 8.08 -16.61 8.73
N ASN A 169 9.41 -16.58 8.87
CA ASN A 169 10.29 -17.57 8.24
C ASN A 169 10.09 -18.98 8.81
N ARG A 170 9.85 -19.12 10.13
CA ARG A 170 9.48 -20.42 10.71
C ARG A 170 8.13 -20.91 10.19
N GLU A 171 7.16 -20.01 10.00
CA GLU A 171 5.87 -20.33 9.38
C GLU A 171 6.05 -20.80 7.93
N LEU A 172 6.78 -20.04 7.12
CA LEU A 172 7.10 -20.36 5.72
C LEU A 172 7.77 -21.72 5.57
N ASP A 173 8.78 -22.01 6.38
CA ASP A 173 9.49 -23.29 6.37
C ASP A 173 8.58 -24.43 6.85
N LYS A 174 8.05 -24.34 8.07
CA LYS A 174 7.39 -25.48 8.73
C LYS A 174 6.00 -25.80 8.20
N LEU A 175 5.24 -24.80 7.75
CA LEU A 175 3.87 -25.02 7.28
C LEU A 175 3.79 -25.16 5.77
N TYR A 176 4.68 -24.47 5.03
CA TYR A 176 4.55 -24.35 3.58
C TYR A 176 5.78 -24.85 2.79
N GLY A 177 6.89 -25.19 3.45
CA GLY A 177 8.13 -25.59 2.78
C GLY A 177 8.68 -24.50 1.86
N MET A 178 8.39 -23.23 2.14
CA MET A 178 8.81 -22.09 1.32
C MET A 178 10.16 -21.53 1.77
N PRO A 179 10.96 -20.97 0.85
CA PRO A 179 12.22 -20.34 1.19
C PRO A 179 12.00 -19.13 2.13
N PRO A 180 12.93 -18.88 3.05
CA PRO A 180 12.83 -17.73 3.95
C PRO A 180 13.03 -16.40 3.19
N VAL A 181 12.49 -15.32 3.74
CA VAL A 181 12.81 -13.96 3.32
C VAL A 181 14.00 -13.40 4.10
N SER A 182 14.78 -12.53 3.46
CA SER A 182 15.93 -11.88 4.06
C SER A 182 15.50 -10.68 4.93
N TYR A 183 15.87 -10.71 6.21
CA TYR A 183 15.73 -9.54 7.10
C TYR A 183 16.50 -8.33 6.57
N ASN A 184 17.72 -8.55 6.05
CA ASN A 184 18.58 -7.46 5.60
C ASN A 184 17.94 -6.73 4.42
N ASP A 185 17.42 -7.46 3.43
CA ASP A 185 16.80 -6.89 2.24
C ASP A 185 15.57 -6.05 2.62
N ILE A 186 14.74 -6.56 3.54
CA ILE A 186 13.56 -5.83 4.04
C ILE A 186 13.99 -4.56 4.79
N ASN A 187 14.98 -4.65 5.68
CA ASN A 187 15.45 -3.52 6.47
C ASN A 187 16.12 -2.44 5.59
N GLU A 188 16.88 -2.84 4.57
CA GLU A 188 17.46 -1.92 3.58
C GLU A 188 16.37 -1.24 2.76
N GLY A 189 15.36 -1.99 2.31
CA GLY A 189 14.20 -1.45 1.62
C GLY A 189 13.44 -0.41 2.47
N LEU A 190 13.26 -0.68 3.76
CA LEU A 190 12.64 0.28 4.69
C LEU A 190 13.48 1.53 4.91
N LYS A 191 14.81 1.41 5.01
CA LYS A 191 15.71 2.57 5.11
C LYS A 191 15.63 3.43 3.85
N PHE A 192 15.63 2.80 2.68
CA PHE A 192 15.47 3.49 1.39
C PHE A 192 14.11 4.21 1.30
N PHE A 193 13.03 3.51 1.63
CA PHE A 193 11.68 4.06 1.71
C PHE A 193 11.62 5.27 2.66
N PHE A 194 12.14 5.15 3.88
CA PHE A 194 12.14 6.22 4.86
C PHE A 194 12.94 7.45 4.40
N LEU A 195 14.08 7.25 3.75
CA LEU A 195 14.88 8.34 3.18
C LEU A 195 14.10 9.10 2.10
N LYS A 196 13.37 8.38 1.24
CA LYS A 196 12.49 8.99 0.22
C LYS A 196 11.30 9.70 0.87
N LEU A 197 10.69 9.12 1.91
CA LEU A 197 9.60 9.76 2.65
C LEU A 197 9.99 11.08 3.28
N LYS A 198 11.23 11.27 3.76
CA LYS A 198 11.68 12.57 4.29
C LYS A 198 11.60 13.71 3.27
N ARG A 199 11.52 13.38 1.97
CA ARG A 199 11.31 14.38 0.90
C ARG A 199 9.84 14.74 0.72
N ILE A 200 8.92 13.95 1.28
CA ILE A 200 7.48 14.20 1.31
C ILE A 200 7.21 15.08 2.54
N LEU A 201 6.86 16.34 2.29
CA LEU A 201 6.88 17.43 3.28
C LEU A 201 5.87 17.33 4.44
N SER A 202 5.07 16.27 4.54
CA SER A 202 4.23 16.03 5.72
C SER A 202 3.78 14.58 5.83
N ILE A 203 4.50 13.81 6.64
CA ILE A 203 3.89 12.69 7.34
C ILE A 203 2.78 13.30 8.21
N LEU A 204 1.51 12.97 7.95
CA LEU A 204 0.47 13.37 8.90
C LEU A 204 0.69 12.60 10.20
N HIS A 205 1.02 13.34 11.26
CA HIS A 205 0.88 12.90 12.66
C HIS A 205 -0.59 12.92 13.14
N ILE A 206 -1.55 12.98 12.22
CA ILE A 206 -2.93 13.35 12.51
C ILE A 206 -3.84 12.12 12.41
N ILE A 207 -4.29 11.71 13.61
CA ILE A 207 -5.35 10.77 14.07
C ILE A 207 -5.04 9.27 14.03
#